data_AF-A0A257JKA2-F1
#
_entry.id   AF-A0A257JKA2-F1
#
_cell.length_a   1.000
_cell.length_b   1.000
_cell.length_c   1.000
_cell.angle_alpha   90.00
_cell.angle_beta   90.00
_cell.angle_gamma   90.00
#
_symmetry.space_group_name_H-M   'P 1'
#
loop_
_entity.id
_entity.type
_entity.pdbx_description
1 polymer ?
#
loop_
_entity_poly.entity_id
_entity_poly.type
_entity_poly.pdbx_seq_one_letter_code
_entity_poly.pdbx_strand_id
1 'polypeptide(L)'
;MARSANTHLHSDHCGGNAALQARYGVPVAVPPGQAAVVQAWFDAGPRDGLSWDGTGQRLTPFRPQQVLQPGVPLRAGGRDWQVLEAPGHDPDSVMLFDAAHGVLVSADALWEHGFGVVFPEIAGEPGFDDVGAVLDQIEALPVRLVVPGHGAPFTDVKAALARARSRLAAFQADPAKHARHGVKVLLKYHLMEERQQGLQVLLDWAVATPLLAGVWQLGAWPGTPREWTTQLLHELVASGALRVEGEVVFDA
;
A
#
# COMPACT_ATOMS: atom_id res chain seq x y z
N MET A 1 -5.85 6.84 26.45
CA MET A 1 -4.47 6.70 25.95
C MET A 1 -4.49 6.75 24.43
N ALA A 2 -3.57 7.51 23.84
CA ALA A 2 -3.37 7.56 22.39
C ALA A 2 -2.62 6.28 21.91
N ARG A 3 -2.83 5.87 20.67
CA ARG A 3 -2.18 4.71 20.03
C ARG A 3 -2.03 4.95 18.53
N SER A 4 -1.06 4.29 17.89
CA SER A 4 -0.94 4.16 16.44
C SER A 4 -1.49 2.80 16.02
N ALA A 5 -2.21 2.72 14.90
CA ALA A 5 -2.72 1.47 14.35
C ALA A 5 -2.46 1.45 12.85
N ASN A 6 -1.67 0.48 12.38
CA ASN A 6 -1.35 0.29 10.97
C ASN A 6 -2.28 -0.75 10.38
N THR A 7 -3.00 -0.38 9.33
CA THR A 7 -3.89 -1.28 8.58
C THR A 7 -3.11 -2.28 7.74
N HIS A 8 -1.91 -1.92 7.30
CA HIS A 8 -0.92 -2.75 6.62
C HIS A 8 0.45 -2.08 6.75
N LEU A 9 1.52 -2.71 6.25
CA LEU A 9 2.89 -2.28 6.55
C LEU A 9 3.70 -1.80 5.35
N HIS A 10 3.07 -1.11 4.39
CA HIS A 10 3.83 -0.32 3.43
C HIS A 10 4.42 0.95 4.06
N SER A 11 5.55 1.41 3.53
CA SER A 11 6.41 2.41 4.19
C SER A 11 5.74 3.78 4.35
N ASP A 12 4.85 4.15 3.44
CA ASP A 12 4.01 5.34 3.50
C ASP A 12 2.93 5.29 4.60
N HIS A 13 2.60 4.10 5.12
CA HIS A 13 1.63 3.90 6.20
C HIS A 13 2.28 3.62 7.56
N CYS A 14 3.46 3.00 7.59
CA CYS A 14 4.14 2.63 8.83
C CYS A 14 5.44 3.42 9.10
N GLY A 15 5.92 4.23 8.16
CA GLY A 15 7.18 4.98 8.25
C GLY A 15 7.25 6.00 9.38
N GLY A 16 6.11 6.52 9.82
CA GLY A 16 6.04 7.44 10.95
C GLY A 16 6.13 6.76 12.33
N ASN A 17 6.00 5.42 12.42
CA ASN A 17 5.82 4.74 13.70
C ASN A 17 6.98 4.94 14.67
N ALA A 18 8.23 4.80 14.21
CA ALA A 18 9.41 4.97 15.05
C ALA A 18 9.47 6.39 15.65
N ALA A 19 9.19 7.41 14.84
CA ALA A 19 9.16 8.80 15.28
C ALA A 19 8.01 9.07 16.27
N LEU A 20 6.83 8.51 16.03
CA LEU A 20 5.69 8.61 16.95
C LEU A 20 5.96 7.93 18.30
N GLN A 21 6.60 6.75 18.29
CA GLN A 21 7.02 6.06 19.50
C GLN A 21 8.06 6.85 20.28
N ALA A 22 9.12 7.31 19.60
CA ALA A 22 10.20 8.06 20.23
C ALA A 22 9.70 9.37 20.85
N ARG A 23 8.76 10.06 20.20
CA ARG A 23 8.27 11.37 20.65
C ARG A 23 7.14 11.27 21.67
N TYR A 24 6.23 10.31 21.54
CA TYR A 24 4.99 10.28 22.31
C TYR A 24 4.78 9.00 23.14
N GLY A 25 5.64 7.99 22.99
CA GLY A 25 5.52 6.71 23.70
C GLY A 25 4.22 5.96 23.38
N VAL A 26 3.59 6.23 22.23
CA VAL A 26 2.33 5.59 21.85
C VAL A 26 2.57 4.14 21.44
N PRO A 27 1.74 3.18 21.91
CA PRO A 27 1.79 1.82 21.42
C PRO A 27 1.40 1.78 19.95
N VAL A 28 2.08 0.94 19.18
CA VAL A 28 1.83 0.67 17.77
C VAL A 28 1.17 -0.69 17.64
N ALA A 29 -0.01 -0.71 17.01
CA ALA A 29 -0.72 -1.91 16.63
C ALA A 29 -0.46 -2.22 15.15
N VAL A 30 -0.10 -3.47 14.86
CA VAL A 30 0.18 -3.96 13.50
C VAL A 30 -0.78 -5.09 13.11
N PRO A 31 -0.92 -5.40 11.81
CA PRO A 31 -1.73 -6.54 11.38
C PRO A 31 -1.13 -7.89 11.83
N PRO A 32 -1.95 -8.96 11.90
CA PRO A 32 -1.57 -10.22 12.52
C PRO A 32 -0.44 -10.95 11.79
N GLY A 33 -0.47 -11.04 10.45
CA GLY A 33 0.53 -11.79 9.69
C GLY A 33 1.94 -11.21 9.73
N GLN A 34 2.07 -9.91 10.01
CA GLN A 34 3.35 -9.22 10.06
C GLN A 34 3.93 -9.08 11.49
N ALA A 35 3.15 -9.35 12.54
CA ALA A 35 3.53 -9.01 13.91
C ALA A 35 4.84 -9.65 14.37
N ALA A 36 5.02 -10.95 14.08
CA ALA A 36 6.24 -11.68 14.45
C ALA A 36 7.47 -11.21 13.64
N VAL A 37 7.28 -10.94 12.35
CA VAL A 37 8.35 -10.49 11.45
C VAL A 37 8.84 -9.10 11.85
N VAL A 38 7.93 -8.16 12.13
CA VAL A 38 8.28 -6.80 12.58
C VAL A 38 9.00 -6.84 13.93
N GLN A 39 8.57 -7.72 14.85
CA GLN A 39 9.25 -7.88 16.14
C GLN A 39 10.67 -8.41 15.95
N ALA A 40 10.86 -9.43 15.11
CA ALA A 40 12.18 -9.98 14.80
C ALA A 40 13.09 -8.94 14.12
N TRP A 41 12.53 -8.14 13.19
CA TRP A 41 13.23 -7.04 12.56
C TRP A 41 13.69 -5.98 13.57
N PHE A 42 12.82 -5.61 14.52
CA PHE A 42 13.17 -4.67 15.59
C PHE A 42 14.28 -5.21 16.50
N ASP A 43 14.23 -6.49 16.88
CA ASP A 43 15.15 -7.08 17.86
C ASP A 43 16.53 -7.39 17.27
N ALA A 44 16.60 -7.87 16.03
CA ALA A 44 17.82 -8.42 15.46
C ALA A 44 18.28 -7.75 14.15
N GLY A 45 17.40 -7.03 13.46
CA GLY A 45 17.70 -6.35 12.19
C GLY A 45 17.38 -7.07 10.86
N PRO A 46 17.15 -8.40 10.76
CA PRO A 46 16.70 -9.02 9.51
C PRO A 46 15.37 -8.45 9.02
N ARG A 47 15.21 -8.35 7.70
CA ARG A 47 13.99 -7.82 7.06
C ARG A 47 13.18 -8.88 6.32
N ASP A 48 13.64 -10.12 6.35
CA ASP A 48 13.04 -11.23 5.63
C ASP A 48 11.55 -11.37 5.99
N GLY A 49 10.69 -11.31 4.97
CA GLY A 49 9.24 -11.45 5.11
C GLY A 49 8.46 -10.16 5.41
N LEU A 50 9.12 -9.01 5.55
CA LEU A 50 8.42 -7.72 5.64
C LEU A 50 7.79 -7.38 4.28
N SER A 51 6.50 -7.02 4.26
CA SER A 51 5.78 -6.77 2.99
C SER A 51 6.38 -5.65 2.12
N TRP A 52 7.13 -4.72 2.72
CA TRP A 52 7.79 -3.63 2.01
C TRP A 52 9.27 -3.90 1.62
N ASP A 53 9.92 -4.97 2.11
CA ASP A 53 11.38 -5.12 1.93
C ASP A 53 11.78 -5.22 0.45
N GLY A 54 10.97 -5.90 -0.36
CA GLY A 54 11.19 -6.03 -1.80
C GLY A 54 10.94 -4.75 -2.62
N THR A 55 10.39 -3.69 -2.02
CA THR A 55 9.99 -2.46 -2.75
C THR A 55 11.12 -1.44 -2.88
N GLY A 56 12.27 -1.67 -2.22
CA GLY A 56 13.41 -0.76 -2.26
C GLY A 56 13.24 0.53 -1.45
N GLN A 57 12.17 0.64 -0.65
CA GLN A 57 11.88 1.78 0.21
C GLN A 57 12.55 1.65 1.59
N ARG A 58 12.69 2.76 2.32
CA ARG A 58 13.31 2.74 3.66
C ARG A 58 12.27 2.84 4.77
N LEU A 59 12.55 2.08 5.83
CA LEU A 59 11.79 2.13 7.06
C LEU A 59 12.73 2.15 8.27
N THR A 60 12.39 2.96 9.26
CA THR A 60 13.09 2.94 10.55
C THR A 60 12.43 1.87 11.44
N PRO A 61 13.20 0.95 12.06
CA PRO A 61 12.67 -0.04 12.99
C PRO A 61 11.79 0.58 14.06
N PHE A 62 10.62 -0.03 14.25
CA PHE A 62 9.69 0.32 15.32
C PHE A 62 9.24 -0.96 16.02
N ARG A 63 8.89 -0.85 17.30
CA ARG A 63 8.49 -2.03 18.08
C ARG A 63 6.97 -2.24 17.96
N PRO A 64 6.46 -3.40 17.54
CA PRO A 64 5.03 -3.67 17.61
C PRO A 64 4.66 -3.96 19.07
N GLN A 65 3.60 -3.33 19.61
CA GLN A 65 3.11 -3.62 20.97
C GLN A 65 1.72 -4.28 20.98
N GLN A 66 1.00 -4.22 19.88
CA GLN A 66 -0.35 -4.78 19.77
C GLN A 66 -0.54 -5.40 18.39
N VAL A 67 -1.45 -6.36 18.33
CA VAL A 67 -1.89 -6.98 17.08
C VAL A 67 -3.35 -6.62 16.85
N LEU A 68 -3.67 -6.15 15.65
CA LEU A 68 -5.03 -5.92 15.19
C LEU A 68 -5.64 -7.26 14.79
N GLN A 69 -6.10 -8.03 15.77
CA GLN A 69 -6.69 -9.34 15.52
C GLN A 69 -8.12 -9.21 14.96
N PRO A 70 -8.42 -9.75 13.76
CA PRO A 70 -9.77 -9.80 13.24
C PRO A 70 -10.76 -10.42 14.23
N GLY A 71 -11.95 -9.85 14.31
CA GLY A 71 -12.98 -10.28 15.27
C GLY A 71 -12.75 -9.84 16.73
N VAL A 72 -11.57 -9.31 17.08
CA VAL A 72 -11.30 -8.70 18.39
C VAL A 72 -11.38 -7.17 18.26
N PRO A 73 -12.36 -6.49 18.88
CA PRO A 73 -12.49 -5.05 18.74
C PRO A 73 -11.31 -4.27 19.32
N LEU A 74 -10.84 -3.28 18.56
CA LEU A 74 -9.88 -2.29 19.03
C LEU A 74 -10.62 -1.13 19.71
N ARG A 75 -10.44 -0.97 21.02
CA ARG A 75 -11.00 0.17 21.76
C ARG A 75 -10.09 1.39 21.71
N ALA A 76 -10.46 2.41 20.94
CA ALA A 76 -9.63 3.61 20.78
C ALA A 76 -10.47 4.86 20.50
N GLY A 77 -10.08 6.00 21.07
CA GLY A 77 -10.75 7.28 20.80
C GLY A 77 -12.23 7.33 21.23
N GLY A 78 -12.62 6.53 22.23
CA GLY A 78 -14.02 6.41 22.67
C GLY A 78 -14.90 5.58 21.72
N ARG A 79 -14.29 4.84 20.78
CA ARG A 79 -14.98 3.99 19.81
C ARG A 79 -14.54 2.53 19.96
N ASP A 80 -15.44 1.62 19.61
CA ASP A 80 -15.16 0.20 19.44
C ASP A 80 -15.00 -0.08 17.94
N TRP A 81 -13.77 -0.26 17.49
CA TRP A 81 -13.46 -0.54 16.10
C TRP A 81 -13.45 -2.05 15.87
N GLN A 82 -14.33 -2.55 15.02
CA GLN A 82 -14.26 -3.92 14.52
C GLN A 82 -13.05 -4.04 13.59
N VAL A 83 -12.17 -4.98 13.86
CA VAL A 83 -11.06 -5.31 12.97
C VAL A 83 -11.55 -6.35 11.97
N LEU A 84 -11.42 -6.04 10.69
CA LEU A 84 -11.87 -6.86 9.57
C LEU A 84 -10.67 -7.19 8.69
N GLU A 85 -10.56 -8.44 8.25
CA GLU A 85 -9.56 -8.83 7.25
C GLU A 85 -9.83 -8.08 5.93
N ALA A 86 -8.75 -7.71 5.24
CA ALA A 86 -8.81 -7.00 3.97
C ALA A 86 -7.71 -7.42 3.00
N PRO A 87 -7.53 -8.73 2.72
CA PRO A 87 -6.50 -9.21 1.80
C PRO A 87 -6.70 -8.64 0.39
N GLY A 88 -5.64 -8.63 -0.40
CA GLY A 88 -5.64 -8.12 -1.78
C GLY A 88 -4.51 -7.11 -1.98
N HIS A 89 -4.67 -5.87 -1.48
CA HIS A 89 -3.59 -4.88 -1.58
C HIS A 89 -2.29 -5.37 -0.94
N ASP A 90 -2.41 -5.83 0.31
CA ASP A 90 -1.40 -6.54 1.09
C ASP A 90 -2.14 -7.74 1.72
N PRO A 91 -1.60 -8.98 1.66
CA PRO A 91 -2.27 -10.19 2.17
C PRO A 91 -2.70 -10.10 3.64
N ASP A 92 -1.94 -9.34 4.44
CA ASP A 92 -2.16 -9.22 5.88
C ASP A 92 -2.95 -7.96 6.24
N SER A 93 -3.47 -7.21 5.26
CA SER A 93 -4.16 -5.95 5.52
C SER A 93 -5.45 -6.13 6.31
N VAL A 94 -5.78 -5.12 7.12
CA VAL A 94 -7.02 -5.02 7.89
C VAL A 94 -7.71 -3.69 7.68
N MET A 95 -9.04 -3.69 7.78
CA MET A 95 -9.89 -2.51 7.91
C MET A 95 -10.37 -2.32 9.35
N LEU A 96 -10.72 -1.08 9.71
CA LEU A 96 -11.32 -0.77 11.01
C LEU A 96 -12.72 -0.17 10.82
N PHE A 97 -13.74 -0.84 11.35
CA PHE A 97 -15.14 -0.40 11.20
C PHE A 97 -15.78 -0.03 12.54
N ASP A 98 -16.23 1.22 12.66
CA ASP A 98 -17.09 1.69 13.75
C ASP A 98 -18.56 1.55 13.34
N ALA A 99 -19.18 0.45 13.74
CA ALA A 99 -20.56 0.14 13.42
C ALA A 99 -21.57 1.12 14.04
N ALA A 100 -21.25 1.74 15.18
CA ALA A 100 -22.17 2.67 15.84
C ALA A 100 -22.33 3.97 15.03
N HIS A 101 -21.29 4.36 14.29
CA HIS A 101 -21.27 5.60 13.51
C HIS A 101 -21.26 5.36 11.98
N GLY A 102 -21.06 4.12 11.53
CA GLY A 102 -20.90 3.79 10.12
C GLY A 102 -19.62 4.35 9.52
N VAL A 103 -18.52 4.41 10.29
CA VAL A 103 -17.22 4.91 9.81
C VAL A 103 -16.31 3.73 9.51
N LEU A 104 -15.83 3.64 8.27
CA LEU A 104 -14.88 2.63 7.83
C LEU A 104 -13.52 3.28 7.55
N VAL A 105 -12.48 2.87 8.27
CA VAL A 105 -11.09 3.07 7.82
C VAL A 105 -10.78 1.92 6.87
N SER A 106 -10.81 2.20 5.56
CA SER A 106 -10.79 1.17 4.52
C SER A 106 -9.38 0.74 4.09
N ALA A 107 -8.33 1.32 4.69
CA ALA A 107 -6.96 1.12 4.25
C ALA A 107 -6.86 1.37 2.72
N ASP A 108 -6.14 0.51 2.01
CA ASP A 108 -6.02 0.56 0.55
C ASP A 108 -6.97 -0.39 -0.18
N ALA A 109 -7.95 -0.96 0.54
CA ALA A 109 -8.99 -1.81 -0.03
C ALA A 109 -10.07 -1.02 -0.78
N LEU A 110 -10.34 0.23 -0.37
CA LEU A 110 -11.29 1.10 -1.07
C LEU A 110 -10.92 2.58 -0.92
N TRP A 111 -10.75 3.25 -2.05
CA TRP A 111 -10.64 4.70 -2.19
C TRP A 111 -11.84 5.25 -2.94
N GLU A 112 -12.02 6.58 -2.95
CA GLU A 112 -13.11 7.20 -3.72
C GLU A 112 -13.03 6.83 -5.21
N HIS A 113 -11.81 6.64 -5.73
CA HIS A 113 -11.51 6.35 -7.14
C HIS A 113 -10.77 5.02 -7.35
N GLY A 114 -11.17 3.97 -6.65
CA GLY A 114 -10.66 2.61 -6.86
C GLY A 114 -10.10 1.98 -5.59
N PHE A 115 -8.91 1.41 -5.69
CA PHE A 115 -8.19 0.73 -4.60
C PHE A 115 -6.68 0.71 -4.95
N GLY A 116 -5.87 0.31 -3.97
CA GLY A 116 -4.41 0.22 -4.08
C GLY A 116 -3.89 -0.76 -5.14
N VAL A 117 -2.58 -0.78 -5.33
CA VAL A 117 -1.93 -1.84 -6.12
C VAL A 117 -2.17 -3.19 -5.43
N VAL A 118 -2.35 -4.26 -6.19
CA VAL A 118 -2.54 -5.61 -5.62
C VAL A 118 -1.15 -6.24 -5.60
N PHE A 119 -0.43 -6.10 -4.50
CA PHE A 119 0.98 -6.49 -4.45
C PHE A 119 1.22 -7.98 -4.77
N PRO A 120 0.37 -8.92 -4.31
CA PRO A 120 0.46 -10.32 -4.71
C PRO A 120 0.46 -10.51 -6.23
N GLU A 121 -0.46 -9.86 -6.95
CA GLU A 121 -0.60 -10.01 -8.41
C GLU A 121 0.64 -9.53 -9.17
N ILE A 122 1.27 -8.44 -8.73
CA ILE A 122 2.52 -7.97 -9.36
C ILE A 122 3.73 -8.82 -8.94
N ALA A 123 3.64 -9.56 -7.83
CA ALA A 123 4.62 -10.55 -7.41
C ALA A 123 4.39 -11.95 -8.03
N GLY A 124 3.32 -12.12 -8.83
CA GLY A 124 2.98 -13.39 -9.48
C GLY A 124 2.13 -14.33 -8.63
N GLU A 125 1.50 -13.82 -7.58
CA GLU A 125 0.60 -14.54 -6.69
C GLU A 125 -0.86 -14.07 -6.90
N PRO A 126 -1.87 -14.94 -6.74
CA PRO A 126 -3.26 -14.54 -6.88
C PRO A 126 -3.65 -13.55 -5.77
N GLY A 127 -4.35 -12.47 -6.13
CA GLY A 127 -4.86 -11.47 -5.19
C GLY A 127 -6.08 -10.70 -5.67
N PHE A 128 -6.45 -10.78 -6.95
CA PHE A 128 -7.65 -10.10 -7.46
C PHE A 128 -8.96 -10.64 -6.86
N ASP A 129 -9.05 -11.94 -6.61
CA ASP A 129 -10.23 -12.56 -6.01
C ASP A 129 -10.43 -12.08 -4.57
N ASP A 130 -9.33 -11.88 -3.82
CA ASP A 130 -9.36 -11.31 -2.48
C ASP A 130 -9.88 -9.87 -2.49
N VAL A 131 -9.43 -9.04 -3.44
CA VAL A 131 -9.97 -7.69 -3.62
C VAL A 131 -11.48 -7.75 -3.89
N GLY A 132 -11.95 -8.67 -4.74
CA GLY A 132 -13.36 -8.88 -5.00
C GLY A 132 -14.16 -9.19 -3.73
N ALA A 133 -13.67 -10.14 -2.93
CA ALA A 133 -14.29 -10.55 -1.67
C ALA A 133 -14.33 -9.40 -0.63
N VAL A 134 -13.26 -8.59 -0.55
CA VAL A 134 -13.23 -7.43 0.34
C VAL A 134 -14.22 -6.35 -0.10
N LEU A 135 -14.38 -6.12 -1.40
CA LEU A 135 -15.41 -5.19 -1.90
C LEU A 135 -16.84 -5.68 -1.56
N ASP A 136 -17.10 -6.99 -1.65
CA ASP A 136 -18.36 -7.60 -1.22
C ASP A 136 -18.58 -7.42 0.29
N GLN A 137 -17.54 -7.60 1.08
CA GLN A 137 -17.58 -7.39 2.53
C GLN A 137 -17.91 -5.93 2.88
N ILE A 138 -17.28 -4.96 2.20
CA ILE A 138 -17.57 -3.52 2.42
C ILE A 138 -19.02 -3.20 2.03
N GLU A 139 -19.51 -3.75 0.92
CA GLU A 139 -20.89 -3.54 0.46
C GLU A 139 -21.94 -4.06 1.46
N ALA A 140 -21.62 -5.13 2.21
CA ALA A 140 -22.49 -5.70 3.23
C ALA A 140 -22.53 -4.90 4.55
N LEU A 141 -21.61 -3.95 4.77
CA LEU A 141 -21.53 -3.14 5.98
C LEU A 141 -22.40 -1.87 5.87
N PRO A 142 -23.00 -1.38 6.98
CA PRO A 142 -23.75 -0.13 6.99
C PRO A 142 -22.83 1.09 7.03
N VAL A 143 -21.96 1.23 6.02
CA VAL A 143 -20.97 2.31 5.91
C VAL A 143 -21.64 3.62 5.47
N ARG A 144 -21.31 4.70 6.17
CA ARG A 144 -21.78 6.07 5.92
C ARG A 144 -20.65 7.01 5.53
N LEU A 145 -19.45 6.74 6.03
CA LEU A 145 -18.24 7.50 5.76
C LEU A 145 -17.07 6.53 5.61
N VAL A 146 -16.31 6.69 4.55
CA VAL A 146 -15.04 5.97 4.35
C VAL A 146 -13.88 6.94 4.57
N VAL A 147 -12.90 6.50 5.36
CA VAL A 147 -11.59 7.15 5.54
C VAL A 147 -10.56 6.24 4.87
N PRO A 148 -10.15 6.54 3.63
CA PRO A 148 -9.21 5.72 2.89
C PRO A 148 -7.77 5.87 3.41
N GLY A 149 -6.90 4.92 3.05
CA GLY A 149 -5.46 5.02 3.26
C GLY A 149 -4.82 6.17 2.49
N HIS A 150 -5.39 6.52 1.33
CA HIS A 150 -4.98 7.64 0.49
C HIS A 150 -6.18 8.45 0.00
N GLY A 151 -6.01 9.77 -0.09
CA GLY A 151 -7.06 10.69 -0.56
C GLY A 151 -8.00 11.21 0.53
N ALA A 152 -9.05 11.90 0.12
CA ALA A 152 -10.01 12.51 1.04
C ALA A 152 -11.05 11.48 1.53
N PRO A 153 -11.59 11.64 2.76
CA PRO A 153 -12.77 10.91 3.19
C PRO A 153 -13.97 11.19 2.29
N PHE A 154 -14.80 10.17 2.05
CA PHE A 154 -15.94 10.25 1.13
C PHE A 154 -17.16 9.50 1.65
N THR A 155 -18.35 9.88 1.16
CA THR A 155 -19.64 9.33 1.61
C THR A 155 -20.41 8.57 0.51
N ASP A 156 -20.07 8.75 -0.77
CA ASP A 156 -20.71 8.02 -1.87
C ASP A 156 -20.08 6.62 -2.05
N VAL A 157 -20.35 5.75 -1.08
CA VAL A 157 -19.79 4.40 -1.00
C VAL A 157 -20.21 3.55 -2.20
N LYS A 158 -21.46 3.64 -2.64
CA LYS A 158 -21.99 2.87 -3.76
C LYS A 158 -21.27 3.19 -5.07
N ALA A 159 -21.06 4.48 -5.35
CA ALA A 159 -20.35 4.87 -6.56
C ALA A 159 -18.85 4.51 -6.49
N ALA A 160 -18.22 4.60 -5.30
CA ALA A 160 -16.85 4.17 -5.09
C ALA A 160 -16.67 2.66 -5.34
N LEU A 161 -17.56 1.83 -4.80
CA LEU A 161 -17.57 0.38 -5.03
C LEU A 161 -17.76 0.05 -6.52
N ALA A 162 -18.67 0.72 -7.22
CA ALA A 162 -18.86 0.52 -8.66
C ALA A 162 -17.59 0.85 -9.46
N ARG A 163 -16.89 1.95 -9.12
CA ARG A 163 -15.61 2.31 -9.73
C ARG A 163 -14.52 1.29 -9.40
N ALA A 164 -14.44 0.83 -8.15
CA ALA A 164 -13.49 -0.19 -7.72
C ALA A 164 -13.70 -1.51 -8.48
N ARG A 165 -14.94 -2.00 -8.58
CA ARG A 165 -15.26 -3.21 -9.36
C ARG A 165 -14.93 -3.07 -10.84
N SER A 166 -15.24 -1.91 -11.44
CA SER A 166 -14.87 -1.65 -12.83
C SER A 166 -13.35 -1.65 -13.04
N ARG A 167 -12.59 -1.11 -12.09
CA ARG A 167 -11.13 -1.12 -12.11
C ARG A 167 -10.57 -2.54 -11.94
N LEU A 168 -11.12 -3.31 -11.00
CA LEU A 168 -10.76 -4.71 -10.78
C LEU A 168 -10.97 -5.55 -12.04
N ALA A 169 -12.16 -5.46 -12.66
CA ALA A 169 -12.46 -6.16 -13.89
C ALA A 169 -11.50 -5.79 -15.03
N ALA A 170 -11.10 -4.51 -15.13
CA ALA A 170 -10.13 -4.06 -16.12
C ALA A 170 -8.72 -4.61 -15.87
N PHE A 171 -8.34 -4.83 -14.61
CA PHE A 171 -7.06 -5.44 -14.24
C PHE A 171 -7.07 -6.96 -14.39
N GLN A 172 -8.18 -7.64 -14.08
CA GLN A 172 -8.34 -9.06 -14.34
C GLN A 172 -8.32 -9.38 -15.83
N ALA A 173 -8.90 -8.52 -16.67
CA ALA A 173 -8.88 -8.67 -18.13
C ALA A 173 -7.50 -8.38 -18.76
N ASP A 174 -6.68 -7.55 -18.11
CA ASP A 174 -5.34 -7.19 -18.55
C ASP A 174 -4.39 -7.04 -17.35
N PRO A 175 -3.86 -8.15 -16.82
CA PRO A 175 -2.94 -8.11 -15.67
C PRO A 175 -1.65 -7.35 -15.96
N ALA A 176 -1.20 -7.29 -17.22
CA ALA A 176 -0.04 -6.50 -17.61
C ALA A 176 -0.29 -4.99 -17.40
N LYS A 177 -1.51 -4.50 -17.63
CA LYS A 177 -1.88 -3.12 -17.30
C LYS A 177 -1.77 -2.83 -15.80
N HIS A 178 -2.15 -3.79 -14.95
CA HIS A 178 -2.03 -3.68 -13.50
C HIS A 178 -0.56 -3.67 -13.05
N ALA A 179 0.25 -4.62 -13.53
CA ALA A 179 1.68 -4.68 -13.25
C ALA A 179 2.40 -3.38 -13.66
N ARG A 180 2.12 -2.86 -14.86
CA ARG A 180 2.64 -1.57 -15.33
C ARG A 180 2.20 -0.41 -14.44
N HIS A 181 0.97 -0.42 -13.94
CA HIS A 181 0.49 0.57 -12.99
C HIS A 181 1.24 0.47 -11.65
N GLY A 182 1.42 -0.75 -11.13
CA GLY A 182 2.16 -1.01 -9.89
C GLY A 182 3.60 -0.48 -9.93
N VAL A 183 4.34 -0.76 -11.01
CA VAL A 183 5.71 -0.22 -11.18
C VAL A 183 5.72 1.30 -11.18
N LYS A 184 4.76 1.96 -11.85
CA LYS A 184 4.67 3.43 -11.84
C LYS A 184 4.39 4.00 -10.46
N VAL A 185 3.54 3.34 -9.66
CA VAL A 185 3.29 3.74 -8.27
C VAL A 185 4.57 3.63 -7.44
N LEU A 186 5.30 2.51 -7.56
CA LEU A 186 6.56 2.30 -6.83
C LEU A 186 7.64 3.33 -7.21
N LEU A 187 7.78 3.63 -8.51
CA LEU A 187 8.68 4.71 -8.98
C LEU A 187 8.31 6.07 -8.37
N LYS A 188 7.02 6.41 -8.35
CA LYS A 188 6.54 7.67 -7.75
C LYS A 188 6.81 7.70 -6.24
N TYR A 189 6.51 6.62 -5.52
CA TYR A 189 6.70 6.58 -4.07
C TYR A 189 8.17 6.63 -3.67
N HIS A 190 9.06 5.98 -4.42
CA HIS A 190 10.49 6.13 -4.23
C HIS A 190 10.94 7.58 -4.44
N LEU A 191 10.45 8.27 -5.48
CA LEU A 191 10.77 9.69 -5.66
C LEU A 191 10.13 10.60 -4.61
N MET A 192 8.98 10.25 -4.04
CA MET A 192 8.43 10.97 -2.88
C MET A 192 9.35 10.84 -1.65
N GLU A 193 9.99 9.68 -1.46
CA GLU A 193 10.98 9.45 -0.41
C GLU A 193 12.28 10.23 -0.67
N GLU A 194 12.82 10.18 -1.90
CA GLU A 194 14.07 10.85 -2.28
C GLU A 194 13.92 12.36 -2.53
N ARG A 195 12.70 12.84 -2.81
CA ARG A 195 12.35 14.17 -3.36
C ARG A 195 12.85 14.44 -4.77
N GLN A 196 14.10 14.07 -5.04
CA GLN A 196 14.74 14.16 -6.35
C GLN A 196 15.87 13.15 -6.45
N GLN A 197 16.13 12.67 -7.66
CA GLN A 197 17.23 11.73 -7.89
C GLN A 197 17.79 11.90 -9.31
N GLY A 198 19.09 11.66 -9.47
CA GLY A 198 19.70 11.61 -10.80
C GLY A 198 19.09 10.46 -11.62
N LEU A 199 18.76 10.71 -12.89
CA LEU A 199 18.06 9.77 -13.76
C LEU A 199 18.75 8.41 -13.82
N GLN A 200 20.07 8.37 -14.00
CA GLN A 200 20.81 7.11 -14.04
C GLN A 200 20.76 6.36 -12.70
N VAL A 201 20.84 7.08 -11.58
CA VAL A 201 20.74 6.48 -10.23
C VAL A 201 19.34 5.91 -10.00
N LEU A 202 18.29 6.60 -10.45
CA LEU A 202 16.92 6.13 -10.37
C LEU A 202 16.69 4.86 -11.21
N LEU A 203 17.24 4.83 -12.43
CA LEU A 203 17.18 3.64 -13.28
C LEU A 203 17.95 2.46 -12.68
N ASP A 204 19.14 2.71 -12.12
CA ASP A 204 19.93 1.70 -11.43
C ASP A 204 19.17 1.12 -10.22
N TRP A 205 18.56 1.99 -9.41
CA TRP A 205 17.71 1.59 -8.28
C TRP A 205 16.53 0.75 -8.75
N ALA A 206 15.81 1.19 -9.79
CA ALA A 206 14.62 0.49 -10.26
C ALA A 206 14.94 -0.92 -10.77
N VAL A 207 16.05 -1.08 -11.50
CA VAL A 207 16.50 -2.39 -12.00
C VAL A 207 17.01 -3.30 -10.88
N ALA A 208 17.60 -2.73 -9.83
CA ALA A 208 18.11 -3.49 -8.68
C ALA A 208 17.02 -3.83 -7.64
N THR A 209 15.86 -3.18 -7.69
CA THR A 209 14.78 -3.39 -6.72
C THR A 209 14.10 -4.75 -6.95
N PRO A 210 14.09 -5.66 -5.95
CA PRO A 210 13.64 -7.05 -6.15
C PRO A 210 12.24 -7.19 -6.73
N LEU A 211 11.26 -6.45 -6.21
CA LEU A 211 9.89 -6.51 -6.72
C LEU A 211 9.80 -6.05 -8.18
N LEU A 212 10.47 -4.95 -8.54
CA LEU A 212 10.48 -4.43 -9.90
C LEU A 212 11.19 -5.37 -10.88
N ALA A 213 12.30 -5.97 -10.46
CA ALA A 213 12.98 -7.02 -11.21
C ALA A 213 12.09 -8.26 -11.39
N GLY A 214 11.34 -8.65 -10.36
CA GLY A 214 10.35 -9.74 -10.43
C GLY A 214 9.23 -9.45 -11.43
N VAL A 215 8.63 -8.25 -11.38
CA VAL A 215 7.62 -7.81 -12.36
C VAL A 215 8.17 -7.87 -13.79
N TRP A 216 9.41 -7.43 -13.99
CA TRP A 216 10.08 -7.51 -15.29
C TRP A 216 10.21 -8.96 -15.76
N GLN A 217 10.65 -9.88 -14.89
CA GLN A 217 10.87 -11.29 -15.23
C GLN A 217 9.57 -12.04 -15.53
N LEU A 218 8.49 -11.72 -14.84
CA LEU A 218 7.18 -12.37 -15.02
C LEU A 218 6.43 -11.87 -16.26
N GLY A 219 6.72 -10.66 -16.74
CA GLY A 219 6.01 -10.05 -17.85
C GLY A 219 6.74 -10.14 -19.20
N ALA A 220 5.98 -10.03 -20.29
CA ALA A 220 6.50 -9.94 -21.65
C ALA A 220 6.61 -8.47 -22.09
N TRP A 221 7.54 -7.74 -21.49
CA TRP A 221 7.74 -6.31 -21.75
C TRP A 221 8.68 -6.06 -22.93
N PRO A 222 8.50 -4.97 -23.70
CA PRO A 222 9.40 -4.65 -24.80
C PRO A 222 10.76 -4.13 -24.32
N GLY A 223 11.83 -4.48 -25.05
CA GLY A 223 13.18 -3.94 -24.84
C GLY A 223 13.90 -4.53 -23.62
N THR A 224 14.65 -3.69 -22.93
CA THR A 224 15.40 -4.01 -21.70
C THR A 224 14.74 -3.40 -20.45
N PRO A 225 15.06 -3.89 -19.23
CA PRO A 225 14.52 -3.32 -17.98
C PRO A 225 14.69 -1.80 -17.88
N ARG A 226 15.85 -1.28 -18.32
CA ARG A 226 16.14 0.16 -18.29
C ARG A 226 15.29 0.94 -19.30
N GLU A 227 15.13 0.44 -20.52
CA GLU A 227 14.33 1.09 -21.56
C GLU A 227 12.85 1.16 -21.14
N TRP A 228 12.32 0.05 -20.61
CA TRP A 228 10.96 0.01 -20.10
C TRP A 228 10.76 0.95 -18.91
N THR A 229 11.67 0.93 -17.92
CA THR A 229 11.61 1.88 -16.79
C THR A 229 11.65 3.33 -17.28
N THR A 230 12.49 3.65 -18.26
CA THR A 230 12.56 4.99 -18.87
C THR A 230 11.23 5.38 -19.51
N GLN A 231 10.58 4.46 -20.23
CA GLN A 231 9.24 4.69 -20.78
C GLN A 231 8.22 5.01 -19.69
N LEU A 232 8.23 4.26 -18.58
CA LEU A 232 7.32 4.49 -17.46
C LEU A 232 7.55 5.84 -16.77
N LEU A 233 8.81 6.28 -16.65
CA LEU A 233 9.14 7.61 -16.16
C LEU A 233 8.61 8.70 -17.10
N HIS A 234 8.75 8.55 -18.42
CA HIS A 234 8.19 9.50 -19.38
C HIS A 234 6.66 9.62 -19.26
N GLU A 235 5.97 8.53 -19.00
CA GLU A 235 4.52 8.57 -18.77
C GLU A 235 4.14 9.28 -17.47
N LEU A 236 4.91 9.07 -16.40
CA LEU A 236 4.72 9.77 -15.13
C LEU A 236 4.97 11.28 -15.28
N VAL A 237 5.96 11.66 -16.09
CA VAL A 237 6.20 13.07 -16.44
C VAL A 237 5.04 13.62 -17.29
N ALA A 238 4.58 12.87 -18.28
CA ALA A 238 3.46 13.28 -19.14
C ALA A 238 2.15 13.44 -18.37
N SER A 239 1.94 12.67 -17.30
CA SER A 239 0.79 12.84 -16.40
C SER A 239 0.98 13.93 -15.34
N GLY A 240 2.15 14.58 -15.29
CA GLY A 240 2.50 15.59 -14.28
C GLY A 240 2.78 15.02 -12.89
N ALA A 241 2.94 13.69 -12.76
CA ALA A 241 3.25 13.05 -11.49
C ALA A 241 4.74 13.21 -11.12
N LEU A 242 5.60 13.41 -12.11
CA LEU A 242 7.02 13.69 -11.95
C LEU A 242 7.42 14.86 -12.86
N ARG A 243 8.58 15.46 -12.59
CA ARG A 243 9.20 16.48 -13.44
C ARG A 243 10.65 16.11 -13.70
N VAL A 244 11.18 16.47 -14.87
CA VAL A 244 12.60 16.25 -15.23
C VAL A 244 13.23 17.57 -15.59
N GLU A 245 14.40 17.87 -14.99
CA GLU A 245 15.24 19.01 -15.37
C GLU A 245 16.69 18.53 -15.55
N GLY A 246 17.18 18.60 -16.79
CA GLY A 246 18.46 18.00 -17.16
C GLY A 246 18.47 16.50 -16.86
N GLU A 247 19.46 16.04 -16.10
CA GLU A 247 19.64 14.64 -15.69
C GLU A 247 19.00 14.32 -14.33
N VAL A 248 18.12 15.19 -13.80
CA VAL A 248 17.50 15.02 -12.49
C VAL A 248 15.99 14.86 -12.62
N VAL A 249 15.44 13.85 -11.95
CA VAL A 249 14.01 13.59 -11.83
C VAL A 249 13.53 14.07 -10.47
N PHE A 250 12.42 14.80 -10.44
CA PHE A 250 11.81 15.39 -9.26
C PHE A 250 10.44 14.79 -9.02
N ASP A 251 10.13 14.59 -7.75
CA ASP A 251 8.76 14.48 -7.28
C ASP A 251 8.01 15.80 -7.60
N ALA A 252 6.87 15.68 -8.30
CA ALA A 252 6.00 16.81 -8.64
C ALA A 252 4.75 16.85 -7.75
#